data_AF-A0A354B709-F1
#
_entry.id   AF-A0A354B709-F1
#
_cell.length_a   1.000
_cell.length_b   1.000
_cell.length_c   1.000
_cell.angle_alpha   90.00
_cell.angle_beta   90.00
_cell.angle_gamma   90.00
#
_symmetry.space_group_name_H-M   'P 1'
#
loop_
_entity.id
_entity.type
_entity.pdbx_description
1 polymer ?
#
loop_
_entity_poly.entity_id
_entity_poly.type
_entity_poly.pdbx_seq_one_letter_code
_entity_poly.pdbx_strand_id
1 'polypeptide(L)'
;MLVTPVSPHMLFERSLVLEPSSPVELTVDGHRPATVSVDGRRIATVGDGATIRCVAAPHSAQLVTFGSRRFHHVLKAKFGLNDR
;
A
#
# COMPACT_ATOMS: atom_id res chain seq x y z
N MET A 1 -3.06 -3.90 -7.39
CA MET A 1 -2.23 -3.17 -6.41
C MET A 1 -2.69 -1.71 -6.34
N LEU A 2 -2.51 -1.03 -5.20
CA LEU A 2 -2.85 0.40 -5.03
C LEU A 2 -1.58 1.20 -4.70
N VAL A 3 -1.31 2.28 -5.41
CA VAL A 3 -0.23 3.23 -5.09
C VAL A 3 -0.86 4.58 -4.78
N THR A 4 -0.59 5.12 -3.58
CA THR A 4 -1.11 6.42 -3.16
C THR A 4 0.05 7.30 -2.71
N PRO A 5 0.36 8.39 -3.43
CA PRO A 5 1.36 9.34 -2.95
C PRO A 5 0.82 10.06 -1.70
N VAL A 6 1.72 10.37 -0.75
CA VAL A 6 1.37 11.10 0.47
C VAL A 6 1.97 12.50 0.37
N SER A 7 1.11 13.52 0.41
CA SER A 7 1.48 14.94 0.26
C SER A 7 2.41 15.22 -0.94
N PRO A 8 2.09 14.73 -2.16
CA PRO A 8 2.91 15.01 -3.32
C PRO A 8 2.84 16.50 -3.69
N HIS A 9 3.95 17.05 -4.13
CA HIS A 9 4.02 18.41 -4.68
C HIS A 9 3.95 18.38 -6.21
N MET A 10 2.92 17.72 -6.75
CA MET A 10 2.70 17.55 -8.19
C MET A 10 1.22 17.67 -8.53
N LEU A 11 0.89 18.12 -9.75
CA LEU A 11 -0.51 18.26 -10.20
C LEU A 11 -1.26 16.93 -10.30
N PHE A 12 -0.54 15.82 -10.46
CA PHE A 12 -1.11 14.48 -10.49
C PHE A 12 -0.79 13.76 -9.18
N GLU A 13 -1.77 13.73 -8.29
CA GLU A 13 -1.61 13.25 -6.91
C GLU A 13 -2.62 12.16 -6.51
N ARG A 14 -3.35 11.62 -7.48
CA ARG A 14 -4.39 10.61 -7.22
C ARG A 14 -3.80 9.24 -7.01
N SER A 15 -4.53 8.41 -6.26
CA SER A 15 -4.24 6.98 -6.15
C SER A 15 -4.34 6.28 -7.50
N LEU A 16 -3.41 5.36 -7.76
CA LEU A 16 -3.39 4.50 -8.94
C LEU A 16 -3.82 3.09 -8.58
N VAL A 17 -4.83 2.56 -9.29
CA VAL A 17 -5.25 1.16 -9.19
C VAL A 17 -4.63 0.38 -10.35
N LEU A 18 -3.77 -0.56 -10.03
CA LEU A 18 -2.98 -1.35 -10.98
C LEU A 18 -3.38 -2.83 -10.93
N GLU A 19 -3.06 -3.59 -11.97
CA GLU A 19 -3.22 -5.04 -11.93
C GLU A 19 -2.39 -5.64 -10.78
N PRO A 20 -2.82 -6.77 -10.19
CA PRO A 20 -2.10 -7.38 -9.07
C PRO A 20 -0.65 -7.77 -9.40
N SER A 21 -0.38 -8.19 -10.63
CA SER A 21 0.93 -8.66 -11.11
C SER A 21 1.84 -7.55 -11.64
N SER A 22 1.35 -6.32 -11.81
CA SER A 22 2.17 -5.22 -12.31
C SER A 22 3.31 -4.91 -11.32
N PRO A 23 4.59 -4.95 -11.73
CA PRO A 23 5.67 -4.49 -10.88
C PRO A 23 5.59 -2.96 -10.72
N VAL A 24 5.89 -2.47 -9.53
CA VAL A 24 6.09 -1.03 -9.26
C VAL A 24 7.50 -0.82 -8.77
N GLU A 25 8.20 0.13 -9.39
CA GLU A 25 9.54 0.55 -9.01
C GLU A 25 9.51 2.01 -8.54
N LEU A 26 10.13 2.24 -7.39
CA LEU A 26 10.27 3.56 -6.77
C LEU A 26 11.75 3.80 -6.58
N THR A 27 12.29 4.86 -7.16
CA THR A 27 13.69 5.24 -6.96
C THR A 27 13.74 6.42 -6.00
N VAL A 28 14.61 6.34 -5.01
CA VAL A 28 14.94 7.48 -4.16
C VAL A 28 15.80 8.42 -4.99
N ASP A 29 15.20 9.53 -5.40
CA ASP A 29 15.86 10.59 -6.15
C ASP A 29 15.97 11.82 -5.24
N GLY A 30 17.16 12.02 -4.66
CA GLY A 30 17.45 13.16 -3.81
C GLY A 30 18.36 12.86 -2.61
N HIS A 31 18.82 13.93 -1.96
CA HIS A 31 19.93 13.86 -1.00
C HIS A 31 19.56 13.35 0.41
N ARG A 32 18.30 12.95 0.64
CA ARG A 32 17.85 12.44 1.94
C ARG A 32 17.48 10.95 1.84
N PRO A 33 17.93 10.11 2.76
CA PRO A 33 17.54 8.71 2.78
C PRO A 33 16.04 8.55 3.06
N ALA A 34 15.45 7.51 2.50
CA ALA A 34 14.07 7.12 2.75
C ALA A 34 14.00 5.91 3.69
N THR A 35 12.92 5.83 4.47
CA THR A 35 12.62 4.65 5.28
C THR A 35 11.63 3.77 4.54
N VAL A 36 11.90 2.46 4.48
CA VAL A 36 10.94 1.47 3.99
C VAL A 36 10.31 0.76 5.17
N SER A 37 8.98 0.75 5.20
CA SER A 37 8.20 0.03 6.21
C SER A 37 7.21 -0.91 5.53
N VAL A 38 7.05 -2.11 6.11
CA VAL A 38 6.08 -3.12 5.68
C VAL A 38 5.23 -3.48 6.89
N ASP A 39 3.91 -3.47 6.75
CA ASP A 39 2.93 -3.72 7.82
C ASP A 39 3.18 -2.87 9.09
N GLY A 40 3.59 -1.62 8.90
CA GLY A 40 3.88 -0.67 9.98
C GLY A 40 5.23 -0.86 10.70
N ARG A 41 6.06 -1.81 10.25
CA ARG A 41 7.41 -2.05 10.80
C ARG A 41 8.47 -1.55 9.83
N ARG A 42 9.42 -0.77 10.34
CA ARG A 42 10.60 -0.34 9.57
C ARG A 42 11.50 -1.53 9.28
N ILE A 43 11.72 -1.80 8.00
CA ILE A 43 12.56 -2.92 7.54
C ILE A 43 13.88 -2.48 6.93
N ALA A 44 13.95 -1.24 6.42
CA ALA A 44 15.16 -0.72 5.81
C ALA A 44 15.21 0.82 5.84
N THR A 45 16.42 1.36 5.65
CA THR A 45 16.68 2.75 5.28
C THR A 45 17.52 2.71 4.01
N VAL A 46 17.09 3.44 2.99
CA VAL A 46 17.64 3.40 1.63
C VAL A 46 18.10 4.79 1.22
N GLY A 47 19.27 4.88 0.59
CA GLY A 47 19.89 6.13 0.17
C GLY A 47 19.50 6.56 -1.23
N ASP A 48 20.10 7.67 -1.68
CA ASP A 48 19.99 8.18 -3.06
C ASP A 48 20.35 7.11 -4.11
N GLY A 49 19.60 7.07 -5.19
CA GLY A 49 19.74 6.10 -6.27
C GLY A 49 19.25 4.68 -5.95
N ALA A 50 18.82 4.39 -4.71
CA ALA A 50 18.26 3.09 -4.38
C ALA A 50 16.86 2.91 -4.99
N THR A 51 16.59 1.72 -5.52
CA THR A 51 15.28 1.36 -6.08
C THR A 51 14.57 0.33 -5.21
N ILE A 52 13.32 0.61 -4.86
CA ILE A 52 12.40 -0.28 -4.18
C ILE A 52 11.47 -0.88 -5.23
N ARG A 53 11.47 -2.21 -5.34
CA ARG A 53 10.62 -2.94 -6.28
C ARG A 53 9.54 -3.72 -5.54
N CYS A 54 8.28 -3.36 -5.80
CA CYS A 54 7.10 -4.02 -5.25
C CYS A 54 6.50 -4.96 -6.31
N VAL A 55 6.34 -6.23 -5.98
CA VAL A 55 5.75 -7.26 -6.83
C VAL A 55 4.75 -8.11 -6.04
N ALA A 56 3.84 -8.78 -6.74
CA ALA A 56 2.99 -9.79 -6.11
C ALA A 56 3.85 -10.89 -5.48
N ALA A 57 3.55 -11.23 -4.22
CA ALA A 57 4.15 -12.38 -3.57
C ALA A 57 3.64 -13.68 -4.22
N PRO A 58 4.48 -14.74 -4.29
CA PRO A 58 4.05 -16.03 -4.85
C PRO A 58 3.01 -16.75 -3.97
N HIS A 59 2.89 -16.34 -2.71
CA HIS A 59 1.98 -16.94 -1.74
C HIS A 59 1.12 -15.87 -1.08
N SER A 60 -0.19 -16.13 -1.03
CA SER A 60 -1.15 -15.31 -0.30
C SER A 60 -1.20 -15.68 1.17
N ALA A 61 -1.40 -14.68 2.04
CA ALA A 61 -1.70 -14.93 3.45
C ALA A 61 -3.03 -15.70 3.59
N GLN A 62 -3.03 -16.75 4.40
CA GLN A 62 -4.25 -17.52 4.70
C GLN A 62 -4.90 -16.97 5.97
N LEU A 63 -6.15 -16.53 5.85
CA LEU A 63 -6.90 -15.92 6.94
C LEU A 63 -8.05 -16.83 7.36
N VAL A 64 -8.19 -17.09 8.66
CA VAL A 64 -9.34 -17.82 9.22
C VAL A 64 -10.47 -16.84 9.49
N THR A 65 -11.69 -17.18 9.08
CA THR A 65 -12.89 -16.37 9.34
C THR A 65 -13.95 -17.20 10.06
N PHE A 66 -14.75 -16.55 10.91
CA PHE A 66 -15.84 -17.17 11.66
C PHE A 66 -17.18 -16.56 11.20
N GLY A 67 -18.16 -17.39 10.85
CA GLY A 67 -19.48 -16.96 10.40
C GLY A 67 -19.47 -16.08 9.13
N SER A 68 -20.60 -15.46 8.80
CA SER A 68 -20.75 -14.59 7.63
C SER A 68 -20.23 -13.17 7.87
N ARG A 69 -18.91 -12.99 7.96
CA ARG A 69 -18.29 -11.65 7.99
C ARG A 69 -18.25 -11.04 6.59
N ARG A 70 -19.30 -10.29 6.24
CA ARG A 70 -19.35 -9.49 5.00
C ARG A 70 -18.43 -8.27 5.13
N PHE A 71 -17.50 -8.09 4.20
CA PHE A 71 -16.59 -6.94 4.15
C PHE A 71 -17.31 -5.61 4.36
N HIS A 72 -18.43 -5.39 3.66
CA HIS A 72 -19.24 -4.17 3.77
C HIS A 72 -19.74 -3.89 5.19
N HIS A 73 -20.13 -4.92 5.96
CA HIS A 73 -20.60 -4.73 7.33
C HIS A 73 -19.43 -4.27 8.22
N VAL A 74 -18.26 -4.92 8.10
CA VAL A 74 -17.06 -4.51 8.86
C VAL A 74 -16.63 -3.10 8.50
N LEU A 75 -16.67 -2.76 7.20
CA LEU A 75 -16.37 -1.41 6.71
C LEU A 75 -17.32 -0.38 7.32
N LYS A 76 -18.64 -0.59 7.20
CA LYS A 76 -19.65 0.34 7.73
C LYS A 76 -19.51 0.53 9.24
N ALA A 77 -19.36 -0.57 9.99
CA ALA A 77 -19.22 -0.51 11.44
C ALA A 77 -17.93 0.22 11.88
N LYS A 78 -16.79 -0.04 11.24
CA LYS A 78 -15.51 0.59 11.62
C LYS A 78 -15.41 2.07 11.25
N PHE A 79 -16.08 2.48 10.18
CA PHE A 79 -16.01 3.85 9.66
C PHE A 79 -17.28 4.67 9.93
N GLY A 80 -18.27 4.12 10.64
CA GLY A 80 -19.52 4.83 10.99
C GLY A 80 -20.40 5.18 9.78
N LEU A 81 -20.40 4.36 8.74
CA LEU A 81 -21.15 4.63 7.51
C LEU A 81 -22.60 4.15 7.64
N ASN A 82 -23.55 4.96 7.16
CA ASN A 82 -24.98 4.63 7.21
C ASN A 82 -25.36 3.51 6.22
N ASP A 83 -26.42 2.77 6.55
CA ASP A 83 -26.88 1.58 5.82
C ASP A 83 -27.77 1.86 4.60
N ARG A 84 -27.91 3.13 4.20
CA ARG A 84 -28.81 3.57 3.12
C ARG A 84 -28.56 2.88 1.79
#